data_AF-A0A367K0J6-F1
#
_entry.id   AF-A0A367K0J6-F1
#
_cell.length_a   1.000
_cell.length_b   1.000
_cell.length_c   1.000
_cell.angle_alpha   90.00
_cell.angle_beta   90.00
_cell.angle_gamma   90.00
#
_symmetry.space_group_name_H-M   'P 1'
#
loop_
_entity.id
_entity.type
_entity.pdbx_description
1 polymer ?
#
loop_
_entity_poly.entity_id
_entity_poly.type
_entity_poly.pdbx_seq_one_letter_code
_entity_poly.pdbx_strand_id
1 'polypeptide(L)'
;MSDSHRTVANPVYVSETLLKKRKRNEKQAAEKAKERLEARKKQKMNRKTQFKRADEFVREFRIKEKQKRRVVAIESGKNKASKRSKGDGRLLFVARIKTAKAIHQEVLSALKNLRLRKMNSGVFVICNETTMKDLLRVEPFVTYGSPSLKTIRDLIMKRGATKINGVRTPLSSNAMVEEALGDLDIICLEDIIHEIANKGENFAAVTSFLEPFELHDPVKGWRQKKLKEVLDRENEEESAEDDINKLVETMN
;
A
#
# COMPACT_ATOMS: atom_id res chain seq x y z
N MET A 1 -7.49 56.70 -72.55
CA MET A 1 -7.87 55.37 -72.05
C MET A 1 -7.04 54.32 -72.76
N SER A 2 -6.15 53.64 -72.04
CA SER A 2 -5.71 52.26 -72.30
C SER A 2 -4.81 51.84 -71.14
N ASP A 3 -5.25 50.79 -70.45
CA ASP A 3 -4.77 50.31 -69.17
C ASP A 3 -3.32 49.81 -69.21
N SER A 4 -2.49 50.30 -68.28
CA SER A 4 -1.21 49.66 -67.96
C SER A 4 -1.48 48.52 -66.97
N HIS A 5 -1.47 47.29 -67.48
CA HIS A 5 -1.56 46.08 -66.67
C HIS A 5 -0.44 46.03 -65.63
N ARG A 6 -0.80 46.27 -64.36
CA ARG A 6 0.06 46.01 -63.20
C ARG A 6 0.12 44.49 -62.99
N THR A 7 1.22 43.85 -63.36
CA THR A 7 1.44 42.41 -63.12
C THR A 7 1.57 42.17 -61.62
N VAL A 8 0.48 41.74 -60.97
CA VAL A 8 0.51 41.23 -59.60
C VAL A 8 1.24 39.89 -59.62
N ALA A 9 2.34 39.76 -58.87
CA ALA A 9 3.07 38.50 -58.78
C ALA A 9 2.12 37.39 -58.26
N ASN A 10 1.95 36.33 -59.04
CA ASN A 10 1.11 35.19 -58.66
C ASN A 10 1.58 34.65 -57.29
N PRO A 11 0.67 34.42 -56.32
CA PRO A 11 1.05 33.84 -55.05
C PRO A 11 1.62 32.44 -55.30
N VAL A 12 2.82 32.18 -54.77
CA VAL A 12 3.48 30.88 -54.88
C VAL A 12 2.59 29.84 -54.21
N TYR A 13 1.87 29.05 -55.02
CA TYR A 13 0.90 28.08 -54.54
C TYR A 13 1.64 26.86 -54.01
N VAL A 14 1.80 26.79 -52.68
CA VAL A 14 2.43 25.64 -52.03
C VAL A 14 1.39 24.53 -51.91
N SER A 15 1.71 23.34 -52.42
CA SER A 15 0.82 22.18 -52.35
C SER A 15 0.40 21.88 -50.90
N GLU A 16 -0.88 21.56 -50.70
CA GLU A 16 -1.46 21.24 -49.40
C GLU A 16 -0.70 20.12 -48.65
N THR A 17 -0.18 19.14 -49.41
CA THR A 17 0.62 18.01 -48.89
C THR A 17 1.90 18.48 -48.19
N LEU A 18 2.60 19.46 -48.76
CA LEU A 18 3.79 20.07 -48.15
C LEU A 18 3.44 20.85 -46.87
N LEU A 19 2.32 21.58 -46.86
CA LEU A 19 1.85 22.29 -45.66
C LEU A 19 1.49 21.33 -44.53
N LYS A 20 0.79 20.21 -44.83
CA LYS A 20 0.50 19.15 -43.87
C LYS A 20 1.77 18.47 -43.34
N LYS A 21 2.78 18.26 -44.19
CA LYS A 21 4.08 17.70 -43.79
C LYS A 21 4.84 18.64 -42.84
N ARG A 22 4.87 19.96 -43.12
CA ARG A 22 5.48 20.97 -42.25
C ARG A 22 4.84 21.01 -40.87
N LYS A 23 3.51 21.09 -40.79
CA LYS A 23 2.77 21.07 -39.50
C LYS A 23 3.05 19.81 -38.69
N ARG A 24 3.16 18.64 -39.33
CA ARG A 24 3.47 17.37 -38.65
C ARG A 24 4.90 17.37 -38.09
N ASN A 25 5.86 17.84 -38.88
CA ASN A 25 7.25 17.93 -38.47
C ASN A 25 7.43 18.92 -37.30
N GLU A 26 6.75 20.06 -37.35
CA GLU A 26 6.74 21.04 -36.24
C GLU A 26 6.14 20.46 -34.97
N LYS A 27 5.02 19.75 -35.06
CA LYS A 27 4.41 19.06 -33.90
C LYS A 27 5.37 18.01 -33.32
N GLN A 28 5.93 17.14 -34.15
CA GLN A 28 6.90 16.12 -33.70
C GLN A 28 8.17 16.74 -33.10
N ALA A 29 8.66 17.84 -33.67
CA ALA A 29 9.81 18.56 -33.12
C ALA A 29 9.48 19.17 -31.76
N ALA A 30 8.28 19.74 -31.60
CA ALA A 30 7.81 20.29 -30.33
C ALA A 30 7.62 19.20 -29.25
N GLU A 31 7.06 18.04 -29.61
CA GLU A 31 6.93 16.88 -28.71
C GLU A 31 8.30 16.36 -28.27
N LYS A 32 9.23 16.11 -29.21
CA LYS A 32 10.60 15.69 -28.89
C LYS A 32 11.36 16.72 -28.04
N ALA A 33 11.12 18.01 -28.24
CA ALA A 33 11.72 19.06 -27.42
C ALA A 33 11.20 19.02 -25.98
N LYS A 34 9.88 18.81 -25.78
CA LYS A 34 9.27 18.60 -24.46
C LYS A 34 9.85 17.36 -23.77
N GLU A 35 9.91 16.22 -24.47
CA GLU A 35 10.49 14.99 -23.95
C GLU A 35 11.95 15.15 -23.52
N ARG A 36 12.78 15.83 -24.34
CA ARG A 36 14.19 16.12 -23.99
C ARG A 36 14.29 17.00 -22.75
N LEU A 37 13.41 17.98 -22.61
CA LEU A 37 13.40 18.89 -21.47
C LEU A 37 12.99 18.14 -20.19
N GLU A 38 11.98 17.28 -20.28
CA GLU A 38 11.58 16.38 -19.19
C GLU A 38 12.68 15.38 -18.84
N ALA A 39 13.35 14.77 -19.82
CA ALA A 39 14.47 13.87 -19.60
C ALA A 39 15.64 14.57 -18.89
N ARG A 40 15.99 15.79 -19.31
CA ARG A 40 17.00 16.62 -18.63
C ARG A 40 16.60 16.97 -17.19
N LYS A 41 15.32 17.28 -16.94
CA LYS A 41 14.79 17.50 -15.58
C LYS A 41 14.93 16.23 -14.74
N LYS A 42 14.49 15.07 -15.26
CA LYS A 42 14.62 13.76 -14.61
C LYS A 42 16.08 13.42 -14.29
N GLN A 43 16.99 13.63 -15.24
CA GLN A 43 18.43 13.37 -15.06
C GLN A 43 19.06 14.27 -13.99
N LYS A 44 18.71 15.57 -13.95
CA LYS A 44 19.16 16.48 -12.89
C LYS A 44 18.65 16.06 -11.50
N MET A 45 17.40 15.60 -11.42
CA MET A 45 16.83 15.08 -10.17
C MET A 45 17.53 13.78 -9.74
N ASN A 46 17.78 12.85 -10.67
CA ASN A 46 18.48 11.59 -10.40
C ASN A 46 19.93 11.80 -9.92
N ARG A 47 20.63 12.80 -10.47
CA ARG A 47 22.00 13.12 -10.05
C ARG A 47 22.05 13.72 -8.63
N LYS A 48 21.02 14.48 -8.24
CA LYS A 48 20.86 14.99 -6.87
C LYS A 48 20.54 13.87 -5.87
N THR A 49 19.83 12.81 -6.30
CA THR A 49 19.47 11.69 -5.41
C THR A 49 20.56 10.64 -5.29
N GLN A 50 21.53 10.59 -6.22
CA GLN A 50 22.63 9.60 -6.18
C GLN A 50 23.68 9.91 -5.10
N PHE A 51 23.92 11.18 -4.79
CA PHE A 51 24.84 11.56 -3.71
C PHE A 51 24.08 11.68 -2.39
N LYS A 52 24.08 10.60 -1.59
CA LYS A 52 23.65 10.67 -0.19
C LYS A 52 24.69 11.44 0.61
N ARG A 53 24.25 12.45 1.37
CA ARG A 53 25.14 13.21 2.27
C ARG A 53 25.57 12.33 3.44
N ALA A 54 26.77 12.56 3.97
CA ALA A 54 27.27 11.89 5.18
C ALA A 54 26.24 11.94 6.34
N ASP A 55 25.59 13.10 6.53
CA ASP A 55 24.53 13.30 7.52
C ASP A 55 23.36 12.31 7.38
N GLU A 56 22.99 11.96 6.13
CA GLU A 56 21.89 11.04 5.87
C GLU A 56 22.26 9.62 6.31
N PHE A 57 23.49 9.18 6.04
CA PHE A 57 23.97 7.88 6.52
C PHE A 57 23.99 7.80 8.05
N VAL A 58 24.48 8.84 8.72
CA VAL A 58 24.49 8.92 10.19
C VAL A 58 23.07 8.88 10.74
N ARG A 59 22.13 9.61 10.11
CA ARG A 59 20.72 9.60 10.49
C ARG A 59 20.08 8.22 10.30
N GLU A 60 20.30 7.57 9.17
CA GLU A 60 19.79 6.21 8.89
C GLU A 60 20.33 5.20 9.91
N PHE A 61 21.63 5.29 10.23
CA PHE A 61 22.27 4.43 11.24
C PHE A 61 21.65 4.64 12.64
N ARG A 62 21.51 5.89 13.08
CA ARG A 62 20.88 6.22 14.38
C ARG A 62 19.43 5.73 14.47
N ILE A 63 18.66 5.81 13.37
CA ILE A 63 17.30 5.28 13.31
C ILE A 63 17.29 3.77 13.49
N LYS A 64 18.17 3.05 12.78
CA LYS A 64 18.29 1.58 12.89
C LYS A 64 18.73 1.14 14.28
N GLU A 65 19.70 1.83 14.88
CA GLU A 65 20.14 1.60 16.26
C GLU A 65 18.99 1.76 17.26
N LYS A 66 18.19 2.83 17.12
CA LYS A 66 17.00 3.04 17.97
C LYS A 66 15.98 1.91 17.81
N GLN A 67 15.75 1.45 16.58
CA GLN A 67 14.84 0.33 16.30
C GLN A 67 15.37 -0.98 16.91
N LYS A 68 16.67 -1.28 16.75
CA LYS A 68 17.32 -2.44 17.36
C LYS A 68 17.17 -2.45 18.88
N ARG A 69 17.46 -1.33 19.55
CA ARG A 69 17.28 -1.18 21.00
C ARG A 69 15.84 -1.44 21.43
N ARG A 70 14.86 -0.96 20.64
CA ARG A 70 13.44 -1.22 20.89
C ARG A 70 13.11 -2.71 20.79
N VAL A 71 13.58 -3.41 19.75
CA VAL A 71 13.33 -4.85 19.59
C VAL A 71 13.93 -5.63 20.76
N VAL A 72 15.20 -5.38 21.10
CA VAL A 72 15.87 -6.00 22.24
C VAL A 72 15.14 -5.72 23.56
N ALA A 73 14.61 -4.51 23.75
CA ALA A 73 13.82 -4.17 24.95
C ALA A 73 12.49 -4.93 25.03
N ILE A 74 11.87 -5.24 23.89
CA ILE A 74 10.65 -6.06 23.82
C ILE A 74 11.00 -7.52 24.12
N GLU A 75 12.06 -8.05 23.54
CA GLU A 75 12.48 -9.46 23.69
C GLU A 75 13.00 -9.77 25.10
N SER A 76 13.71 -8.84 25.72
CA SER A 76 14.25 -9.00 27.07
C SER A 76 13.20 -8.97 28.20
N GLY A 77 11.93 -8.78 27.88
CA GLY A 77 10.85 -8.78 28.88
C GLY A 77 10.78 -7.52 29.76
N LYS A 78 11.72 -6.57 29.58
CA LYS A 78 11.84 -5.36 30.41
C LYS A 78 10.81 -4.28 30.05
N ASN A 79 10.21 -4.36 28.86
CA ASN A 79 9.22 -3.41 28.40
C ASN A 79 7.81 -3.81 28.87
N LYS A 80 6.97 -2.88 29.34
CA LYS A 80 5.57 -3.19 29.71
C LYS A 80 4.81 -3.87 28.56
N ALA A 81 5.14 -3.54 27.31
CA ALA A 81 4.53 -4.15 26.13
C ALA A 81 4.88 -5.63 25.93
N SER A 82 6.02 -6.12 26.43
CA SER A 82 6.40 -7.54 26.29
C SER A 82 5.52 -8.46 27.13
N LYS A 83 4.87 -7.93 28.18
CA LYS A 83 3.87 -8.66 28.97
C LYS A 83 2.58 -8.97 28.18
N ARG A 84 2.35 -8.27 27.07
CA ARG A 84 1.23 -8.47 26.13
C ARG A 84 1.57 -9.43 25.00
N SER A 85 2.60 -10.25 25.17
CA SER A 85 3.01 -11.26 24.18
C SER A 85 2.04 -12.44 24.10
N LYS A 86 1.21 -12.63 25.13
CA LYS A 86 0.14 -13.62 25.10
C LYS A 86 -0.86 -13.23 24.02
N GLY A 87 -1.07 -14.13 23.06
CA GLY A 87 -2.08 -13.95 22.01
C GLY A 87 -3.46 -14.31 22.54
N ASP A 88 -4.46 -13.50 22.20
CA ASP A 88 -5.83 -13.66 22.71
C ASP A 88 -6.74 -14.46 21.76
N GLY A 89 -6.23 -14.98 20.65
CA GLY A 89 -6.99 -15.73 19.64
C GLY A 89 -8.04 -14.90 18.88
N ARG A 90 -8.04 -13.58 19.06
CA ARG A 90 -8.93 -12.64 18.37
C ARG A 90 -8.51 -12.44 16.92
N LEU A 91 -9.49 -12.15 16.05
CA LEU A 91 -9.23 -11.75 14.68
C LEU A 91 -8.76 -10.29 14.66
N LEU A 92 -7.67 -10.01 13.97
CA LEU A 92 -7.16 -8.67 13.79
C LEU A 92 -7.07 -8.33 12.31
N PHE A 93 -7.41 -7.10 11.97
CA PHE A 93 -7.01 -6.50 10.71
C PHE A 93 -5.81 -5.59 10.95
N VAL A 94 -4.71 -5.84 10.23
CA VAL A 94 -3.44 -5.13 10.39
C VAL A 94 -3.17 -4.33 9.13
N ALA A 95 -3.11 -3.01 9.26
CA ALA A 95 -2.84 -2.08 8.17
C ALA A 95 -1.51 -1.36 8.35
N ARG A 96 -0.69 -1.29 7.29
CA ARG A 96 0.57 -0.55 7.30
C ARG A 96 0.37 0.90 6.86
N ILE A 97 0.51 1.83 7.79
CA ILE A 97 0.26 3.26 7.53
C ILE A 97 1.55 4.05 7.29
N LYS A 98 2.67 3.63 7.88
CA LYS A 98 3.94 4.37 7.76
C LYS A 98 4.96 3.68 6.85
N THR A 99 5.62 4.52 6.06
CA THR A 99 6.85 4.17 5.35
C THR A 99 8.06 4.74 6.06
N ALA A 100 9.17 4.00 6.01
CA ALA A 100 10.47 4.48 6.43
C ALA A 100 11.53 3.95 5.46
N LYS A 101 12.50 4.81 5.14
CA LYS A 101 13.64 4.44 4.30
C LYS A 101 14.62 3.54 5.08
N ALA A 102 14.86 3.85 6.35
CA ALA A 102 15.74 3.09 7.23
C ALA A 102 14.92 2.23 8.20
N ILE A 103 14.90 0.92 7.93
CA ILE A 103 14.26 -0.09 8.77
C ILE A 103 15.31 -1.12 9.17
N HIS A 104 15.30 -1.53 10.44
CA HIS A 104 16.12 -2.60 10.97
C HIS A 104 15.69 -3.96 10.37
N GLN A 105 16.64 -4.87 10.18
CA GLN A 105 16.38 -6.14 9.48
C GLN A 105 15.31 -7.00 10.18
N GLU A 106 15.27 -7.03 11.52
CA GLU A 106 14.25 -7.79 12.27
C GLU A 106 12.85 -7.21 12.08
N VAL A 107 12.71 -5.89 12.05
CA VAL A 107 11.43 -5.22 11.80
C VAL A 107 10.98 -5.48 10.36
N LEU A 108 11.92 -5.44 9.41
CA LEU A 108 11.64 -5.77 8.02
C LEU A 108 11.20 -7.23 7.86
N SER A 109 11.82 -8.15 8.61
CA SER A 109 11.47 -9.57 8.62
C SER A 109 10.06 -9.79 9.17
N ALA A 110 9.71 -9.15 10.29
CA ALA A 110 8.36 -9.20 10.84
C ALA A 110 7.31 -8.60 9.88
N LEU A 111 7.60 -7.49 9.20
CA LEU A 111 6.70 -6.95 8.14
C LEU A 111 6.55 -7.91 6.96
N LYS A 112 7.60 -8.64 6.59
CA LYS A 112 7.55 -9.65 5.52
C LYS A 112 6.72 -10.86 5.94
N ASN A 113 6.86 -11.33 7.18
CA ASN A 113 6.07 -12.44 7.72
C ASN A 113 4.57 -12.12 7.68
N LEU A 114 4.19 -10.90 8.10
CA LEU A 114 2.82 -10.40 8.04
C LEU A 114 2.34 -10.04 6.62
N ARG A 115 3.19 -10.20 5.59
CA ARG A 115 2.92 -9.81 4.18
C ARG A 115 2.67 -8.30 3.94
N LEU A 116 3.03 -7.43 4.89
CA LEU A 116 2.84 -5.97 4.85
C LEU A 116 3.99 -5.23 4.17
N ARG A 117 4.26 -5.55 2.90
CA ARG A 117 5.42 -5.00 2.15
C ARG A 117 5.19 -3.60 1.60
N LYS A 118 3.97 -3.31 1.13
CA LYS A 118 3.59 -2.02 0.53
C LYS A 118 3.01 -1.08 1.59
N MET A 119 3.10 0.23 1.36
CA MET A 119 2.34 1.20 2.15
C MET A 119 0.85 1.00 1.90
N ASN A 120 0.01 1.28 2.90
CA ASN A 120 -1.43 1.08 2.86
C ASN A 120 -1.81 -0.36 2.48
N SER A 121 -0.98 -1.34 2.84
CA SER A 121 -1.35 -2.75 2.73
C SER A 121 -2.07 -3.20 3.99
N GLY A 122 -3.06 -4.07 3.84
CA GLY A 122 -3.84 -4.65 4.93
C GLY A 122 -3.91 -6.17 4.87
N VAL A 123 -3.90 -6.85 6.02
CA VAL A 123 -4.00 -8.33 6.10
C VAL A 123 -4.83 -8.72 7.33
N PHE A 124 -5.63 -9.78 7.22
CA PHE A 124 -6.28 -10.43 8.36
C PHE A 124 -5.34 -11.41 9.04
N VAL A 125 -5.24 -11.36 10.36
CA VAL A 125 -4.33 -12.17 11.16
C VAL A 125 -5.03 -12.62 12.44
N ILE A 126 -4.83 -13.88 12.84
CA ILE A 126 -5.24 -14.36 14.16
C ILE A 126 -4.19 -13.96 15.20
N CYS A 127 -4.65 -13.43 16.32
CA CYS A 127 -3.83 -12.99 17.45
C CYS A 127 -3.27 -14.21 18.24
N ASN A 128 -2.18 -14.78 17.74
CA ASN A 128 -1.40 -15.84 18.36
C ASN A 128 -0.15 -15.25 19.04
N GLU A 129 0.54 -16.04 19.84
CA GLU A 129 1.77 -15.57 20.52
C GLU A 129 2.85 -15.11 19.52
N THR A 130 2.98 -15.83 18.40
CA THR A 130 3.94 -15.50 17.33
C THR A 130 3.57 -14.22 16.60
N THR A 131 2.31 -14.09 16.20
CA THR A 131 1.82 -12.90 15.49
C THR A 131 1.85 -11.67 16.40
N MET A 132 1.57 -11.82 17.69
CA MET A 132 1.72 -10.74 18.68
C MET A 132 3.16 -10.28 18.84
N LYS A 133 4.14 -11.20 18.88
CA LYS A 133 5.56 -10.81 18.90
C LYS A 133 5.94 -10.01 17.65
N ASP A 134 5.47 -10.43 16.47
CA ASP A 134 5.73 -9.70 15.22
C ASP A 134 5.02 -8.33 15.21
N LEU A 135 3.77 -8.25 15.67
CA LEU A 135 3.03 -6.99 15.83
C LEU A 135 3.73 -6.02 16.78
N LEU A 136 4.24 -6.51 17.92
CA LEU A 136 5.03 -5.72 18.86
C LEU A 136 6.32 -5.22 18.21
N ARG A 137 6.98 -5.97 17.33
CA ARG A 137 8.16 -5.48 16.60
C ARG A 137 7.80 -4.37 15.61
N VAL A 138 6.68 -4.51 14.89
CA VAL A 138 6.29 -3.62 13.79
C VAL A 138 5.34 -2.48 14.18
N GLU A 139 4.86 -2.43 15.43
CA GLU A 139 3.92 -1.45 16.00
C GLU A 139 4.14 0.01 15.53
N PRO A 140 5.36 0.55 15.37
CA PRO A 140 5.52 1.93 14.92
C PRO A 140 5.07 2.16 13.47
N PHE A 141 4.95 1.10 12.67
CA PHE A 141 4.67 1.14 11.23
C PHE A 141 3.24 0.74 10.86
N VAL A 142 2.57 0.02 11.76
CA VAL A 142 1.26 -0.57 11.53
C VAL A 142 0.24 -0.03 12.53
N THR A 143 -1.02 -0.15 12.16
CA THR A 143 -2.17 -0.01 13.06
C THR A 143 -2.99 -1.28 12.91
N TYR A 144 -3.52 -1.79 14.01
CA TYR A 144 -4.30 -3.00 14.01
C TYR A 144 -5.46 -2.89 15.01
N GLY A 145 -6.51 -3.66 14.77
CA GLY A 145 -7.66 -3.76 15.65
C GLY A 145 -8.59 -4.88 15.21
N SER A 146 -9.66 -5.10 15.97
CA SER A 146 -10.68 -6.11 15.65
C SER A 146 -11.60 -5.59 14.54
N PRO A 147 -11.65 -6.23 13.36
CA PRO A 147 -12.51 -5.78 12.29
C PRO A 147 -13.98 -6.18 12.55
N SER A 148 -14.92 -5.31 12.22
CA SER A 148 -16.35 -5.63 12.22
C SER A 148 -16.71 -6.53 11.02
N LEU A 149 -17.82 -7.28 11.10
CA LEU A 149 -18.31 -8.08 9.97
C LEU A 149 -18.53 -7.22 8.71
N LYS A 150 -19.03 -5.98 8.90
CA LYS A 150 -19.19 -5.01 7.81
C LYS A 150 -17.84 -4.70 7.16
N THR A 151 -16.81 -4.43 7.96
CA THR A 151 -15.46 -4.10 7.48
C THR A 151 -14.82 -5.28 6.75
N ILE A 152 -15.01 -6.51 7.25
CA ILE A 152 -14.53 -7.74 6.61
C ILE A 152 -15.17 -7.88 5.22
N ARG A 153 -16.51 -7.80 5.16
CA ARG A 153 -17.27 -7.86 3.91
C ARG A 153 -16.85 -6.77 2.93
N ASP A 154 -16.78 -5.52 3.38
CA ASP A 154 -16.38 -4.38 2.55
C ASP A 154 -14.98 -4.59 1.94
N LEU A 155 -14.01 -5.05 2.73
CA LEU A 155 -12.64 -5.31 2.27
C LEU A 155 -12.59 -6.42 1.22
N ILE A 156 -13.24 -7.55 1.48
CA ILE A 156 -13.23 -8.71 0.56
C ILE A 156 -13.98 -8.36 -0.73
N MET A 157 -15.16 -7.73 -0.62
CA MET A 157 -15.98 -7.41 -1.80
C MET A 157 -15.38 -6.30 -2.65
N LYS A 158 -14.80 -5.25 -2.05
CA LYS A 158 -14.30 -4.08 -2.81
C LYS A 158 -12.84 -4.21 -3.21
N ARG A 159 -12.03 -4.91 -2.42
CA ARG A 159 -10.55 -4.94 -2.55
C ARG A 159 -9.97 -6.35 -2.58
N GLY A 160 -10.82 -7.38 -2.47
CA GLY A 160 -10.43 -8.77 -2.58
C GLY A 160 -9.74 -9.04 -3.91
N ALA A 161 -8.54 -9.57 -3.82
CA ALA A 161 -7.77 -9.98 -4.98
C ALA A 161 -6.97 -11.23 -4.61
N THR A 162 -6.71 -12.06 -5.61
CA THR A 162 -5.81 -13.19 -5.52
C THR A 162 -4.64 -12.97 -6.48
N LYS A 163 -3.66 -13.87 -6.43
CA LYS A 163 -2.47 -13.82 -7.27
C LYS A 163 -2.51 -14.99 -8.26
N ILE A 164 -2.82 -14.68 -9.52
CA ILE A 164 -2.86 -15.66 -10.62
C ILE A 164 -1.69 -15.37 -11.54
N ASN A 165 -0.84 -16.37 -11.83
CA ASN A 165 0.33 -16.23 -12.70
C ASN A 165 1.26 -15.05 -12.33
N GLY A 166 1.38 -14.76 -11.03
CA GLY A 166 2.21 -13.65 -10.55
C GLY A 166 1.54 -12.29 -10.56
N VAL A 167 0.34 -12.16 -11.12
CA VAL A 167 -0.40 -10.91 -11.30
C VAL A 167 -1.53 -10.82 -10.28
N ARG A 168 -1.68 -9.64 -9.65
CA ARG A 168 -2.81 -9.35 -8.76
C ARG A 168 -4.08 -9.28 -9.61
N THR A 169 -5.01 -10.19 -9.36
CA THR A 169 -6.28 -10.29 -10.10
C THR A 169 -7.44 -10.13 -9.11
N PRO A 170 -8.37 -9.18 -9.33
CA PRO A 170 -9.51 -8.97 -8.45
C PRO A 170 -10.43 -10.20 -8.44
N LEU A 171 -11.06 -10.48 -7.30
CA LEU A 171 -12.03 -11.55 -7.18
C LEU A 171 -13.33 -11.13 -7.87
N SER A 172 -13.51 -11.57 -9.12
CA SER A 172 -14.62 -11.13 -9.98
C SER A 172 -15.70 -12.19 -10.18
N SER A 173 -15.41 -13.47 -9.93
CA SER A 173 -16.36 -14.57 -10.09
C SER A 173 -16.16 -15.64 -9.03
N ASN A 174 -17.23 -16.34 -8.66
CA ASN A 174 -17.17 -17.48 -7.72
C ASN A 174 -16.37 -18.64 -8.30
N ALA A 175 -16.34 -18.82 -9.62
CA ALA A 175 -15.51 -19.84 -10.27
C ALA A 175 -14.02 -19.73 -9.90
N MET A 176 -13.49 -18.50 -9.74
CA MET A 176 -12.11 -18.30 -9.29
C MET A 176 -11.86 -18.72 -7.84
N VAL A 177 -12.91 -18.67 -7.01
CA VAL A 177 -12.84 -19.09 -5.60
C VAL A 177 -12.93 -20.61 -5.53
N GLU A 178 -13.91 -21.20 -6.20
CA GLU A 178 -14.14 -22.64 -6.28
C GLU A 178 -12.92 -23.37 -6.89
N GLU A 179 -12.32 -22.85 -7.96
CA GLU A 179 -11.10 -23.45 -8.55
C GLU A 179 -9.92 -23.47 -7.57
N ALA A 180 -9.81 -22.49 -6.67
CA ALA A 180 -8.68 -22.35 -5.76
C ALA A 180 -8.90 -22.99 -4.38
N LEU A 181 -10.15 -23.02 -3.90
CA LEU A 181 -10.51 -23.41 -2.54
C LEU A 181 -11.67 -24.42 -2.48
N GLY A 182 -12.13 -24.94 -3.63
CA GLY A 182 -13.25 -25.89 -3.69
C GLY A 182 -13.00 -27.19 -2.93
N ASP A 183 -11.74 -27.64 -2.86
CA ASP A 183 -11.33 -28.80 -2.05
C ASP A 183 -11.55 -28.60 -0.54
N LEU A 184 -11.74 -27.35 -0.10
CA LEU A 184 -11.97 -26.95 1.28
C LEU A 184 -13.44 -26.59 1.56
N ASP A 185 -14.35 -26.93 0.63
CA ASP A 185 -15.77 -26.57 0.65
C ASP A 185 -16.03 -25.04 0.64
N ILE A 186 -15.11 -24.26 0.07
CA ILE A 186 -15.25 -22.80 -0.09
C ILE A 186 -15.51 -22.48 -1.55
N ILE A 187 -16.76 -22.17 -1.87
CA ILE A 187 -17.24 -22.08 -3.27
C ILE A 187 -17.47 -20.62 -3.68
N CYS A 188 -17.80 -19.74 -2.73
CA CYS A 188 -18.13 -18.35 -3.03
C CYS A 188 -17.43 -17.34 -2.10
N LEU A 189 -17.61 -16.06 -2.42
CA LEU A 189 -17.08 -14.96 -1.59
C LEU A 189 -17.69 -14.91 -0.20
N GLU A 190 -18.95 -15.31 -0.03
CA GLU A 190 -19.59 -15.30 1.29
C GLU A 190 -18.98 -16.37 2.21
N ASP A 191 -18.59 -17.53 1.65
CA ASP A 191 -17.87 -18.57 2.40
C ASP A 191 -16.51 -18.04 2.89
N ILE A 192 -15.79 -17.29 2.05
CA ILE A 192 -14.54 -16.61 2.46
C ILE A 192 -14.79 -15.62 3.62
N ILE A 193 -15.86 -14.82 3.54
CA ILE A 193 -16.23 -13.85 4.58
C ILE A 193 -16.54 -14.59 5.89
N HIS A 194 -17.34 -15.66 5.81
CA HIS A 194 -17.72 -16.49 6.94
C HIS A 194 -16.49 -17.15 7.60
N GLU A 195 -15.61 -17.73 6.80
CA GLU A 195 -14.40 -18.41 7.26
C GLU A 195 -13.45 -17.44 7.98
N ILE A 196 -13.29 -16.21 7.45
CA ILE A 196 -12.47 -15.17 8.08
C ILE A 196 -13.10 -14.68 9.38
N ALA A 197 -14.40 -14.36 9.37
CA ALA A 197 -15.10 -13.80 10.53
C ALA A 197 -15.12 -14.77 11.71
N ASN A 198 -15.33 -16.06 11.44
CA ASN A 198 -15.44 -17.11 12.46
C ASN A 198 -14.09 -17.75 12.83
N LYS A 199 -13.00 -17.41 12.12
CA LYS A 199 -11.67 -18.02 12.29
C LYS A 199 -11.73 -19.54 12.13
N GLY A 200 -12.35 -20.00 11.03
CA GLY A 200 -12.50 -21.43 10.74
C GLY A 200 -11.16 -22.15 10.50
N GLU A 201 -11.24 -23.46 10.33
CA GLU A 201 -10.07 -24.34 10.19
C GLU A 201 -9.23 -24.01 8.95
N ASN A 202 -9.88 -23.51 7.89
CA ASN A 202 -9.28 -23.17 6.61
C ASN A 202 -8.83 -21.70 6.54
N PHE A 203 -8.86 -20.96 7.65
CA PHE A 203 -8.44 -19.55 7.71
C PHE A 203 -7.06 -19.30 7.10
N ALA A 204 -6.10 -20.19 7.33
CA ALA A 204 -4.74 -20.05 6.79
C ALA A 204 -4.72 -20.17 5.25
N ALA A 205 -5.51 -21.09 4.68
CA ALA A 205 -5.64 -21.26 3.24
C ALA A 205 -6.32 -20.05 2.60
N VAL A 206 -7.43 -19.59 3.18
CA VAL A 206 -8.18 -18.41 2.71
C VAL A 206 -7.33 -17.15 2.75
N THR A 207 -6.65 -16.89 3.87
CA THR A 207 -5.77 -15.71 3.99
C THR A 207 -4.57 -15.81 3.06
N SER A 208 -4.02 -16.99 2.80
CA SER A 208 -2.95 -17.18 1.81
C SER A 208 -3.42 -16.92 0.37
N PHE A 209 -4.62 -17.39 0.02
CA PHE A 209 -5.27 -17.14 -1.27
C PHE A 209 -5.50 -15.65 -1.50
N LEU A 210 -5.97 -14.92 -0.48
CA LEU A 210 -6.10 -13.47 -0.56
C LEU A 210 -4.74 -12.79 -0.59
N GLU A 211 -4.52 -11.95 -1.60
CA GLU A 211 -3.37 -11.07 -1.66
C GLU A 211 -3.59 -9.87 -0.71
N PRO A 212 -2.56 -9.34 -0.01
CA PRO A 212 -2.75 -8.24 0.94
C PRO A 212 -3.56 -7.10 0.32
N PHE A 213 -4.57 -6.61 1.05
CA PHE A 213 -5.46 -5.56 0.57
C PHE A 213 -4.64 -4.30 0.26
N GLU A 214 -4.84 -3.73 -0.92
CA GLU A 214 -4.27 -2.42 -1.25
C GLU A 214 -5.31 -1.35 -0.91
N LEU A 215 -5.07 -0.59 0.15
CA LEU A 215 -5.95 0.45 0.66
C LEU A 215 -5.56 1.81 0.05
N HIS A 216 -6.50 2.76 0.01
CA HIS A 216 -6.20 4.14 -0.37
C HIS A 216 -5.48 4.89 0.74
N ASP A 217 -4.93 6.06 0.41
CA ASP A 217 -4.37 6.95 1.43
C ASP A 217 -5.46 7.38 2.41
N PRO A 218 -5.17 7.42 3.72
CA PRO A 218 -6.14 7.87 4.71
C PRO A 218 -6.49 9.34 4.46
N VAL A 219 -7.72 9.73 4.80
CA VAL A 219 -8.20 11.11 4.66
C VAL A 219 -7.27 12.06 5.43
N LYS A 220 -6.98 13.24 4.84
CA LYS A 220 -6.10 14.26 5.41
C LYS A 220 -6.48 14.54 6.87
N GLY A 221 -5.51 14.42 7.78
CA GLY A 221 -5.70 14.67 9.21
C GLY A 221 -5.66 13.42 10.09
N TRP A 222 -5.69 12.21 9.51
CA TRP A 222 -5.47 10.98 10.28
C TRP A 222 -4.06 10.94 10.87
N ARG A 223 -3.94 11.14 12.18
CA ARG A 223 -2.69 10.95 12.92
C ARG A 223 -2.67 9.53 13.46
N GLN A 224 -1.59 8.80 13.20
CA GLN A 224 -1.34 7.53 13.89
C GLN A 224 -1.18 7.84 15.39
N LYS A 225 -2.23 7.54 16.19
CA LYS A 225 -2.14 7.54 17.65
C LYS A 225 -1.04 6.55 18.06
N LYS A 226 -0.20 6.93 19.03
CA LYS A 226 0.80 5.99 19.57
C LYS A 226 0.07 4.94 20.40
N LEU A 227 0.54 3.69 20.42
CA LEU A 227 -0.07 2.59 21.20
C LEU A 227 -0.39 2.98 22.66
N LYS A 228 0.45 3.83 23.27
CA LYS A 228 0.21 4.38 24.62
C LYS A 228 -1.14 5.09 24.78
N GLU A 229 -1.59 5.83 23.76
CA GLU A 229 -2.88 6.54 23.74
C GLU A 229 -4.09 5.62 23.48
N VAL A 230 -3.85 4.40 22.99
CA VAL A 230 -4.89 3.37 22.77
C VAL A 230 -5.07 2.54 24.04
N LEU A 231 -3.96 2.24 24.75
CA LEU A 231 -3.98 1.46 26.00
C LEU A 231 -4.47 2.25 27.22
N ASP A 232 -4.15 3.55 27.32
CA ASP A 232 -4.62 4.37 28.44
C ASP A 232 -6.15 4.60 28.40
N ARG A 233 -6.83 4.20 27.32
CA ARG A 233 -8.30 4.14 27.18
C ARG A 233 -8.89 2.74 27.36
N GLU A 234 -8.12 1.73 27.80
CA GLU A 234 -8.67 0.38 28.11
C GLU A 234 -9.76 0.40 29.20
N ASN A 235 -9.97 1.53 29.89
CA ASN A 235 -11.10 1.73 30.82
C ASN A 235 -12.38 2.24 30.13
N GLU A 236 -12.36 2.49 28.83
CA GLU A 236 -13.53 2.78 27.99
C GLU A 236 -13.63 1.65 26.95
N GLU A 237 -14.57 0.72 27.16
CA GLU A 237 -14.77 -0.51 26.37
C GLU A 237 -14.93 -0.26 24.85
N GLU A 238 -15.08 0.99 24.40
CA GLU A 238 -15.36 1.39 23.01
C GLU A 238 -14.13 1.82 22.18
N SER A 239 -12.94 2.11 22.74
CA SER A 239 -12.00 3.00 22.00
C SER A 239 -11.02 2.37 20.99
N ALA A 240 -10.68 1.08 21.07
CA ALA A 240 -9.63 0.50 20.21
C ALA A 240 -10.18 -0.33 19.02
N GLU A 241 -11.33 -0.97 19.22
CA GLU A 241 -11.99 -1.80 18.21
C GLU A 241 -12.67 -0.94 17.13
N ASP A 242 -13.14 0.25 17.49
CA ASP A 242 -13.76 1.22 16.59
C ASP A 242 -12.78 1.94 15.65
N ASP A 243 -11.56 2.19 16.12
CA ASP A 243 -10.59 3.05 15.40
C ASP A 243 -10.10 2.38 14.11
N ILE A 244 -9.97 1.04 14.06
CA ILE A 244 -9.59 0.32 12.84
C ILE A 244 -10.73 0.28 11.82
N ASN A 245 -11.97 0.11 12.28
CA ASN A 245 -13.13 0.02 11.41
C ASN A 245 -13.38 1.38 10.74
N LYS A 246 -13.34 2.47 11.51
CA LYS A 246 -13.41 3.85 11.00
C LYS A 246 -12.26 4.15 10.04
N LEU A 247 -11.02 3.75 10.37
CA LEU A 247 -9.88 3.92 9.48
C LEU A 247 -10.10 3.23 8.14
N VAL A 248 -10.47 1.94 8.17
CA VAL A 248 -10.68 1.15 6.96
C VAL A 248 -11.81 1.74 6.14
N GLU A 249 -12.90 2.20 6.75
CA GLU A 249 -13.98 2.88 6.03
C GLU A 249 -13.50 4.13 5.30
N THR A 250 -12.58 4.92 5.88
CA THR A 250 -12.01 6.09 5.19
C THR A 250 -10.98 5.75 4.10
N MET A 251 -10.38 4.56 4.17
CA MET A 251 -9.36 4.09 3.21
C MET A 251 -9.94 3.13 2.16
N ASN A 252 -11.21 2.74 2.32
CA ASN A 252 -11.90 1.78 1.47
C ASN A 252 -12.43 2.37 0.16
#